data_AF-G8NZX7-F1
#
_entry.id   AF-G8NZX7-F1
#
_cell.length_a   1.000
_cell.length_b   1.000
_cell.length_c   1.000
_cell.angle_alpha   90.00
_cell.angle_beta   90.00
_cell.angle_gamma   90.00
#
_symmetry.space_group_name_H-M   'P 1'
#
loop_
_entity.id
_entity.type
_entity.pdbx_description
1 polymer ?
#
loop_
_entity_poly.entity_id
_entity_poly.type
_entity_poly.pdbx_seq_one_letter_code
_entity_poly.pdbx_strand_id
1 'polypeptide(L)'
;MSEHDELPVEAQKLLEVQKVEAPQPGPPEVAAKPDDSVTAKPAEVAAAAPAETAVAKSSEASVEKSPEAATAKPDDIVAAPAPGPQPAPKESSPSESKPVVELTAKPPAPIAVPPTATQHGDAPPVELAADEEDEEDLGVDLEQRAIADAAVLAESRRHTRRSFIGASIAAAAGYGFYRWIDRSPGVGMQRFPLRDAFRTNAAISRAVSGDRALAPTYPLKAAKDLRVNGVFGLKKMLAPQGWRLQLVGMQDAAAHPRFTTDVTAWEYQYVAEASHEDQGHDTKVDPNARTAEKMAPEPMLGQAKAAEESIGRRMPRGREEAGESSSTLMPGTSGLLLTMEDILKLPRHELVTQFKCIEGWSEIVHWAGVRMADFIEAYPPALIDGKEPKYVYMETPDGDYYTGYDLDVCRHPQTLLVTEMMGAPLTQFHGAPLRLHMPTKYGYKQIKRIGLISYTNAKPDDYWTKLGYDWYAGL
;
A
#
# COMPACT_ATOMS: atom_id res chain seq x y z
N MET A 1 -44.47 -24.00 29.98
CA MET A 1 -43.75 -25.16 30.55
C MET A 1 -42.41 -25.17 29.83
N SER A 2 -41.33 -24.60 30.36
CA SER A 2 -40.65 -24.83 31.66
C SER A 2 -39.72 -26.04 31.63
N GLU A 3 -38.47 -25.79 31.28
CA GLU A 3 -37.32 -26.46 31.87
C GLU A 3 -36.16 -25.45 31.89
N HIS A 4 -35.50 -25.35 33.05
CA HIS A 4 -34.25 -24.61 33.22
C HIS A 4 -33.16 -25.69 33.39
N ASP A 5 -32.08 -25.58 32.64
CA ASP A 5 -30.82 -26.25 33.00
C ASP A 5 -29.91 -25.19 33.63
N GLU A 6 -29.55 -25.39 34.90
CA GLU A 6 -28.66 -24.50 35.64
C GLU A 6 -27.20 -24.93 35.44
N LEU A 7 -26.30 -23.96 35.24
CA LEU A 7 -24.86 -24.24 35.12
C LEU A 7 -24.31 -24.79 36.46
N PRO A 8 -23.50 -25.86 36.43
CA PRO A 8 -23.03 -26.53 37.65
C PRO A 8 -22.14 -25.63 38.51
N VAL A 9 -22.27 -25.79 39.84
CA VAL A 9 -21.75 -24.88 40.88
C VAL A 9 -20.23 -24.61 40.82
N GLU A 10 -19.43 -25.52 40.26
CA GLU A 10 -17.98 -25.29 40.10
C GLU A 10 -17.67 -24.18 39.07
N ALA A 11 -18.50 -23.99 38.04
CA ALA A 11 -18.33 -22.92 37.06
C ALA A 11 -18.48 -21.52 37.69
N GLN A 12 -19.35 -21.39 38.70
CA GLN A 12 -19.57 -20.13 39.41
C GLN A 12 -18.37 -19.76 40.28
N LYS A 13 -17.73 -20.74 40.96
CA LYS A 13 -16.54 -20.49 41.79
C LYS A 13 -15.30 -20.06 41.00
N LEU A 14 -15.16 -20.50 39.75
CA LEU A 14 -14.05 -20.05 38.89
C LEU A 14 -14.19 -18.60 38.41
N LEU A 15 -15.42 -18.10 38.27
CA LEU A 15 -15.71 -16.70 37.92
C LEU A 15 -15.43 -15.72 39.07
N GLU A 16 -15.56 -16.16 40.32
CA GLU A 16 -15.40 -15.29 41.49
C GLU A 16 -13.91 -15.02 41.86
N VAL A 17 -13.00 -15.91 41.46
CA VAL A 17 -11.56 -15.85 41.83
C VAL A 17 -10.73 -14.96 40.88
N GLN A 18 -11.19 -14.66 39.66
CA GLN A 18 -10.42 -13.82 38.71
C GLN A 18 -10.60 -12.31 38.91
N LYS A 19 -11.38 -11.86 39.90
CA LYS A 19 -11.63 -10.42 40.13
C LYS A 19 -10.55 -9.75 40.99
N VAL A 20 -9.30 -9.85 40.57
CA VAL A 20 -8.17 -9.10 41.18
C VAL A 20 -8.21 -7.64 40.71
N GLU A 21 -7.86 -6.74 41.61
CA GLU A 21 -8.18 -5.32 41.54
C GLU A 21 -7.23 -4.52 40.62
N ALA A 22 -7.78 -3.84 39.61
CA ALA A 22 -7.03 -2.92 38.76
C ALA A 22 -6.90 -1.55 39.46
N PRO A 23 -5.71 -0.91 39.49
CA PRO A 23 -5.52 0.36 40.18
C PRO A 23 -6.29 1.50 39.49
N GLN A 24 -7.09 2.24 40.26
CA GLN A 24 -7.82 3.40 39.79
C GLN A 24 -6.85 4.53 39.36
N PRO A 25 -7.11 5.23 38.24
CA PRO A 25 -6.33 6.42 37.88
C PRO A 25 -6.62 7.56 38.87
N GLY A 26 -5.57 8.30 39.26
CA GLY A 26 -5.69 9.47 40.12
C GLY A 26 -6.45 10.63 39.45
N PRO A 27 -6.98 11.58 40.24
CA PRO A 27 -7.66 12.76 39.70
C PRO A 27 -6.71 13.64 38.88
N PRO A 28 -7.20 14.34 37.83
CA PRO A 28 -6.35 15.14 36.96
C PRO A 28 -5.76 16.36 37.68
N GLU A 29 -4.48 16.61 37.44
CA GLU A 29 -3.76 17.78 37.96
C GLU A 29 -4.30 19.07 37.33
N VAL A 30 -4.57 20.08 38.16
CA VAL A 30 -5.21 21.33 37.71
C VAL A 30 -4.15 22.25 37.10
N ALA A 31 -4.16 22.36 35.77
CA ALA A 31 -3.31 23.30 35.05
C ALA A 31 -3.56 24.74 35.51
N ALA A 32 -2.51 25.38 36.04
CA ALA A 32 -2.56 26.79 36.44
C ALA A 32 -2.74 27.71 35.21
N LYS A 33 -3.48 28.80 35.39
CA LYS A 33 -3.58 29.86 34.39
C LYS A 33 -2.27 30.67 34.33
N PRO A 34 -1.87 31.21 33.17
CA PRO A 34 -0.83 32.22 33.11
C PRO A 34 -1.35 33.56 33.69
N ASP A 35 -0.49 34.27 34.41
CA ASP A 35 -0.75 35.64 34.89
C ASP A 35 -0.55 36.68 33.77
N ASP A 36 -1.38 37.71 33.77
CA ASP A 36 -1.23 38.89 32.91
C ASP A 36 -0.03 39.74 33.34
N SER A 37 0.96 39.90 32.45
CA SER A 37 2.14 40.75 32.71
C SER A 37 2.06 42.09 31.99
N VAL A 38 2.02 43.17 32.77
CA VAL A 38 1.94 44.56 32.28
C VAL A 38 3.32 45.08 31.86
N THR A 39 3.33 45.93 30.84
CA THR A 39 4.52 46.51 30.19
C THR A 39 5.34 47.49 31.07
N ALA A 40 6.68 47.41 31.01
CA ALA A 40 7.57 48.57 30.74
C ALA A 40 9.08 48.20 30.60
N LYS A 41 9.80 49.02 29.81
CA LYS A 41 11.26 49.11 29.57
C LYS A 41 11.87 50.25 30.44
N PRO A 42 13.19 50.61 30.37
CA PRO A 42 14.44 49.81 30.32
C PRO A 42 15.61 50.41 31.17
N ALA A 43 16.72 49.68 31.39
CA ALA A 43 18.13 50.15 31.57
C ALA A 43 19.02 48.99 32.07
N GLU A 44 20.36 49.05 32.12
CA GLU A 44 21.38 49.49 31.14
C GLU A 44 22.75 48.86 31.54
N VAL A 45 23.67 48.76 30.57
CA VAL A 45 25.05 48.23 30.58
C VAL A 45 25.88 48.30 31.89
N ALA A 46 26.54 47.19 32.24
CA ALA A 46 27.88 47.14 32.84
C ALA A 46 28.58 45.81 32.50
N ALA A 47 29.92 45.77 32.41
CA ALA A 47 30.70 44.58 32.04
C ALA A 47 32.01 44.46 32.85
N ALA A 48 32.40 43.24 33.24
CA ALA A 48 33.76 42.88 33.71
C ALA A 48 33.99 41.35 33.78
N ALA A 49 35.25 40.94 33.60
CA ALA A 49 35.86 39.63 33.86
C ALA A 49 37.41 39.80 33.83
N PRO A 50 38.29 38.82 34.14
CA PRO A 50 38.18 37.57 34.90
C PRO A 50 39.29 37.36 35.98
N ALA A 51 39.21 36.27 36.78
CA ALA A 51 40.30 35.56 37.51
C ALA A 51 39.71 34.22 38.03
N GLU A 52 40.34 33.03 38.03
CA GLU A 52 41.53 32.53 38.74
C GLU A 52 41.43 32.61 40.30
N THR A 53 41.86 31.63 41.12
CA THR A 53 42.79 30.48 40.92
C THR A 53 42.53 29.32 41.91
N ALA A 54 43.22 28.17 41.71
CA ALA A 54 43.65 27.16 42.72
C ALA A 54 42.59 26.21 43.38
N VAL A 55 42.96 25.11 44.06
CA VAL A 55 43.79 23.90 43.74
C VAL A 55 43.96 23.01 45.00
N ALA A 56 43.63 21.71 44.89
CA ALA A 56 44.12 20.57 45.72
C ALA A 56 43.69 19.27 44.99
N LYS A 57 44.45 18.18 44.75
CA LYS A 57 45.51 17.41 45.49
C LYS A 57 45.01 16.75 46.79
N SER A 58 45.29 15.47 47.09
CA SER A 58 45.90 14.34 46.33
C SER A 58 45.55 13.00 47.08
N SER A 59 46.12 11.79 46.94
CA SER A 59 47.34 11.29 46.27
C SER A 59 47.34 9.73 46.21
N GLU A 60 47.85 9.14 45.12
CA GLU A 60 48.75 7.95 45.07
C GLU A 60 48.28 6.57 45.62
N ALA A 61 48.91 5.41 45.33
CA ALA A 61 49.69 4.88 44.18
C ALA A 61 49.83 3.34 44.37
N SER A 62 49.89 2.48 43.36
CA SER A 62 51.11 1.99 42.65
C SER A 62 50.67 0.88 41.67
N VAL A 63 51.16 0.72 40.42
CA VAL A 63 52.52 0.33 39.96
C VAL A 63 52.89 -1.08 40.49
N GLU A 64 53.31 -2.08 39.71
CA GLU A 64 53.95 -2.17 38.37
C GLU A 64 53.19 -3.22 37.47
N LYS A 65 53.51 -3.60 36.21
CA LYS A 65 54.56 -3.35 35.19
C LYS A 65 54.01 -3.69 33.77
N SER A 66 54.81 -3.52 32.70
CA SER A 66 54.65 -4.15 31.37
C SER A 66 56.04 -4.55 30.82
N PRO A 67 56.15 -5.52 29.89
CA PRO A 67 56.25 -5.22 28.44
C PRO A 67 55.45 -6.25 27.58
N GLU A 68 55.19 -6.14 26.26
CA GLU A 68 55.35 -5.09 25.23
C GLU A 68 54.29 -5.37 24.09
N ALA A 69 54.28 -4.86 22.83
CA ALA A 69 55.29 -4.20 22.00
C ALA A 69 54.74 -3.16 20.98
N ALA A 70 55.54 -2.13 20.75
CA ALA A 70 55.85 -1.43 19.48
C ALA A 70 54.82 -1.35 18.31
N THR A 71 54.25 -0.16 18.12
CA THR A 71 53.88 0.42 16.80
C THR A 71 54.32 1.90 16.71
N ALA A 72 54.49 2.41 15.48
CA ALA A 72 55.21 3.67 15.22
C ALA A 72 54.32 4.94 15.21
N LYS A 73 54.99 6.11 15.18
CA LYS A 73 54.36 7.43 15.01
C LYS A 73 54.01 7.73 13.53
N PRO A 74 53.10 8.70 13.28
CA PRO A 74 52.51 8.94 11.96
C PRO A 74 53.33 9.89 11.07
N ASP A 75 52.99 9.90 9.77
CA ASP A 75 52.75 11.11 8.98
C ASP A 75 52.01 10.73 7.66
N ASP A 76 51.77 11.70 6.77
CA ASP A 76 51.18 11.61 5.42
C ASP A 76 49.71 11.14 5.29
N ILE A 77 48.78 12.08 5.48
CA ILE A 77 47.41 11.99 4.96
C ILE A 77 47.41 12.29 3.46
N VAL A 78 47.19 11.26 2.62
CA VAL A 78 46.94 11.42 1.17
C VAL A 78 45.44 11.35 0.89
N ALA A 79 44.90 12.35 0.19
CA ALA A 79 43.49 12.41 -0.14
C ALA A 79 43.08 11.36 -1.19
N ALA A 80 41.93 10.72 -1.00
CA ALA A 80 41.36 9.78 -1.97
C ALA A 80 40.90 10.50 -3.26
N PRO A 81 41.13 9.93 -4.45
CA PRO A 81 40.70 10.53 -5.71
C PRO A 81 39.17 10.45 -5.88
N ALA A 82 38.59 11.48 -6.49
CA ALA A 82 37.17 11.49 -6.83
C ALA A 82 36.84 10.46 -7.93
N PRO A 83 35.64 9.84 -7.91
CA PRO A 83 35.23 8.89 -8.95
C PRO A 83 35.08 9.58 -10.31
N GLY A 84 35.66 8.96 -11.35
CA GLY A 84 35.58 9.43 -12.74
C GLY A 84 34.18 9.26 -13.36
N PRO A 85 33.91 9.92 -14.50
CA PRO A 85 32.62 9.84 -15.18
C PRO A 85 32.35 8.43 -15.73
N GLN A 86 31.10 7.98 -15.63
CA GLN A 86 30.67 6.70 -16.22
C GLN A 86 30.69 6.76 -17.76
N PRO A 87 31.06 5.68 -18.46
CA PRO A 87 31.01 5.63 -19.91
C PRO A 87 29.57 5.53 -20.43
N ALA A 88 29.28 6.23 -21.52
CA ALA A 88 28.02 6.08 -22.24
C ALA A 88 27.88 4.68 -22.87
N PRO A 89 26.65 4.11 -22.97
CA PRO A 89 26.42 2.84 -23.64
C PRO A 89 26.72 2.95 -25.13
N LYS A 90 27.29 1.89 -25.71
CA LYS A 90 27.62 1.81 -27.15
C LYS A 90 26.38 1.53 -27.98
N GLU A 91 26.34 2.13 -29.17
CA GLU A 91 25.34 1.84 -30.21
C GLU A 91 25.53 0.42 -30.78
N SER A 92 24.43 -0.21 -31.18
CA SER A 92 24.44 -1.42 -32.02
C SER A 92 23.40 -1.30 -33.14
N SER A 93 23.88 -1.16 -34.37
CA SER A 93 23.06 -1.10 -35.59
C SER A 93 22.81 -2.52 -36.15
N PRO A 94 21.98 -2.71 -37.21
CA PRO A 94 20.72 -3.43 -37.04
C PRO A 94 20.70 -4.86 -37.60
N SER A 95 19.70 -5.63 -37.20
CA SER A 95 19.36 -6.94 -37.76
C SER A 95 17.88 -7.00 -38.16
N GLU A 96 17.54 -7.96 -39.02
CA GLU A 96 16.39 -7.94 -39.94
C GLU A 96 15.00 -7.94 -39.27
N SER A 97 14.07 -7.19 -39.87
CA SER A 97 12.66 -7.16 -39.47
C SER A 97 11.84 -8.27 -40.15
N LYS A 98 10.99 -8.93 -39.36
CA LYS A 98 9.82 -9.68 -39.84
C LYS A 98 8.53 -9.03 -39.29
N PRO A 99 7.39 -9.18 -39.98
CA PRO A 99 6.32 -8.19 -39.91
C PRO A 99 5.53 -8.23 -38.60
N VAL A 100 5.23 -7.04 -38.07
CA VAL A 100 4.24 -6.82 -37.01
C VAL A 100 2.85 -6.76 -37.63
N VAL A 101 1.86 -7.40 -36.99
CA VAL A 101 0.45 -7.29 -37.38
C VAL A 101 -0.12 -5.99 -36.81
N GLU A 102 -0.52 -5.07 -37.67
CA GLU A 102 -1.03 -3.76 -37.27
C GLU A 102 -2.51 -3.81 -36.89
N LEU A 103 -2.80 -3.74 -35.59
CA LEU A 103 -4.15 -3.55 -35.05
C LEU A 103 -4.63 -2.11 -35.27
N THR A 104 -5.11 -1.85 -36.48
CA THR A 104 -5.61 -0.53 -36.91
C THR A 104 -6.91 -0.16 -36.20
N ALA A 105 -6.82 0.69 -35.18
CA ALA A 105 -7.98 1.29 -34.52
C ALA A 105 -8.72 2.23 -35.49
N LYS A 106 -9.93 1.83 -35.90
CA LYS A 106 -10.76 2.60 -36.84
C LYS A 106 -11.18 3.95 -36.23
N PRO A 107 -10.96 5.10 -36.90
CA PRO A 107 -11.42 6.40 -36.40
C PRO A 107 -12.95 6.50 -36.40
N PRO A 108 -13.55 7.33 -35.51
CA PRO A 108 -14.99 7.56 -35.49
C PRO A 108 -15.48 8.19 -36.79
N ALA A 109 -16.70 7.84 -37.19
CA ALA A 109 -17.29 8.32 -38.44
C ALA A 109 -17.61 9.83 -38.39
N PRO A 110 -17.46 10.57 -39.51
CA PRO A 110 -17.87 11.96 -39.59
C PRO A 110 -19.40 12.09 -39.48
N ILE A 111 -19.86 13.15 -38.82
CA ILE A 111 -21.28 13.52 -38.76
C ILE A 111 -21.72 13.93 -40.18
N ALA A 112 -22.78 13.31 -40.68
CA ALA A 112 -23.30 13.58 -42.02
C ALA A 112 -23.99 14.95 -42.09
N VAL A 113 -23.50 15.82 -42.97
CA VAL A 113 -24.26 16.97 -43.46
C VAL A 113 -25.25 16.46 -44.51
N PRO A 114 -26.56 16.81 -44.45
CA PRO A 114 -27.51 16.39 -45.48
C PRO A 114 -27.14 17.02 -46.84
N PRO A 115 -27.21 16.26 -47.94
CA PRO A 115 -26.69 16.71 -49.23
C PRO A 115 -27.58 17.77 -49.88
N THR A 116 -26.95 18.79 -50.47
CA THR A 116 -27.58 19.69 -51.43
C THR A 116 -28.04 18.88 -52.65
N ALA A 117 -29.35 18.84 -52.92
CA ALA A 117 -29.91 18.16 -54.08
C ALA A 117 -29.90 19.07 -55.31
N THR A 118 -29.41 18.56 -56.45
CA THR A 118 -29.37 19.29 -57.72
C THR A 118 -30.24 18.60 -58.77
N GLN A 119 -31.32 19.29 -59.16
CA GLN A 119 -32.07 19.18 -60.43
C GLN A 119 -32.54 17.81 -60.95
N HIS A 120 -33.84 17.56 -60.77
CA HIS A 120 -34.81 17.10 -61.78
C HIS A 120 -36.14 17.83 -61.48
N GLY A 121 -37.08 18.06 -62.40
CA GLY A 121 -37.15 17.81 -63.85
C GLY A 121 -38.61 18.02 -64.30
N ASP A 122 -38.82 18.69 -65.44
CA ASP A 122 -40.11 18.96 -66.13
C ASP A 122 -41.42 18.92 -65.32
N ALA A 123 -41.90 20.12 -64.93
CA ALA A 123 -43.32 20.36 -64.64
C ALA A 123 -43.93 21.18 -65.80
N PRO A 124 -45.21 20.98 -66.16
CA PRO A 124 -45.86 21.79 -67.20
C PRO A 124 -45.95 23.26 -66.76
N PRO A 125 -46.03 24.22 -67.72
CA PRO A 125 -46.20 25.62 -67.38
C PRO A 125 -47.52 25.83 -66.64
N VAL A 126 -47.42 26.18 -65.34
CA VAL A 126 -48.55 26.76 -64.62
C VAL A 126 -48.72 28.17 -65.16
N GLU A 127 -49.74 28.34 -65.98
CA GLU A 127 -50.18 29.65 -66.48
C GLU A 127 -50.74 30.43 -65.28
N LEU A 128 -49.86 31.17 -64.60
CA LEU A 128 -50.25 32.13 -63.58
C LEU A 128 -51.08 33.21 -64.27
N ALA A 129 -52.38 33.23 -63.99
CA ALA A 129 -53.23 34.36 -64.34
C ALA A 129 -52.63 35.62 -63.71
N ALA A 130 -52.50 36.66 -64.52
CA ALA A 130 -52.19 38.00 -64.01
C ALA A 130 -53.48 38.58 -63.44
N ASP A 131 -53.75 38.29 -62.16
CA ASP A 131 -54.71 39.05 -61.39
C ASP A 131 -54.07 40.43 -61.13
N GLU A 132 -54.56 41.48 -61.83
CA GLU A 132 -53.96 42.83 -61.86
C GLU A 132 -54.23 43.66 -60.59
N GLU A 133 -54.41 43.01 -59.44
CA GLU A 133 -54.66 43.62 -58.12
C GLU A 133 -53.57 43.12 -57.14
N ASP A 134 -52.88 44.05 -56.44
CA ASP A 134 -51.81 43.88 -55.41
C ASP A 134 -50.34 44.29 -55.75
N GLU A 135 -50.06 45.08 -56.80
CA GLU A 135 -48.69 45.63 -57.00
C GLU A 135 -48.22 46.57 -55.88
N GLU A 136 -49.12 47.26 -55.15
CA GLU A 136 -48.73 48.15 -54.04
C GLU A 136 -48.35 47.39 -52.75
N ASP A 137 -49.03 46.30 -52.38
CA ASP A 137 -48.77 45.60 -51.10
C ASP A 137 -47.50 44.74 -51.16
N LEU A 138 -47.25 44.07 -52.30
CA LEU A 138 -46.00 43.33 -52.54
C LEU A 138 -44.77 44.24 -52.59
N GLY A 139 -44.91 45.47 -53.10
CA GLY A 139 -43.84 46.47 -53.07
C GLY A 139 -43.46 46.86 -51.63
N VAL A 140 -44.46 47.04 -50.76
CA VAL A 140 -44.27 47.42 -49.36
C VAL A 140 -43.60 46.31 -48.55
N ASP A 141 -43.99 45.05 -48.72
CA ASP A 141 -43.34 43.89 -48.07
C ASP A 141 -41.88 43.71 -48.51
N LEU A 142 -41.58 43.89 -49.80
CA LEU A 142 -40.20 43.82 -50.31
C LEU A 142 -39.31 44.96 -49.80
N GLU A 143 -39.81 46.21 -49.73
CA GLU A 143 -39.05 47.33 -49.17
C GLU A 143 -38.83 47.16 -47.65
N GLN A 144 -39.85 46.73 -46.90
CA GLN A 144 -39.71 46.45 -45.47
C GLN A 144 -38.69 45.33 -45.18
N ARG A 145 -38.67 44.26 -45.99
CA ARG A 145 -37.64 43.21 -45.90
C ARG A 145 -36.24 43.75 -46.19
N ALA A 146 -36.08 44.56 -47.23
CA ALA A 146 -34.78 45.16 -47.56
C ALA A 146 -34.26 46.09 -46.44
N ILE A 147 -35.16 46.84 -45.78
CA ILE A 147 -34.84 47.67 -44.61
C ILE A 147 -34.44 46.79 -43.40
N ALA A 148 -35.17 45.70 -43.15
CA ALA A 148 -34.87 44.76 -42.08
C ALA A 148 -33.51 44.06 -42.28
N ASP A 149 -33.24 43.55 -43.49
CA ASP A 149 -31.95 42.94 -43.84
C ASP A 149 -30.80 43.94 -43.75
N ALA A 150 -31.01 45.19 -44.19
CA ALA A 150 -30.01 46.26 -44.02
C ALA A 150 -29.70 46.52 -42.53
N ALA A 151 -30.71 46.51 -41.65
CA ALA A 151 -30.53 46.67 -40.21
C ALA A 151 -29.82 45.47 -39.57
N VAL A 152 -30.18 44.23 -39.95
CA VAL A 152 -29.52 43.00 -39.48
C VAL A 152 -28.06 42.96 -39.94
N LEU A 153 -27.78 43.33 -41.19
CA LEU A 153 -26.41 43.45 -41.71
C LEU A 153 -25.62 44.55 -41.02
N ALA A 154 -26.24 45.68 -40.64
CA ALA A 154 -25.59 46.75 -39.90
C ALA A 154 -25.19 46.30 -38.48
N GLU A 155 -26.10 45.70 -37.72
CA GLU A 155 -25.80 45.23 -36.35
C GLU A 155 -24.88 44.00 -36.36
N SER A 156 -24.99 43.12 -37.36
CA SER A 156 -24.03 42.02 -37.60
C SER A 156 -22.61 42.56 -37.86
N ARG A 157 -22.45 43.57 -38.71
CA ARG A 157 -21.17 44.27 -38.93
C ARG A 157 -20.65 44.93 -37.65
N ARG A 158 -21.54 45.49 -36.82
CA ARG A 158 -21.19 46.11 -35.53
C ARG A 158 -20.72 45.08 -34.50
N HIS A 159 -21.43 43.96 -34.36
CA HIS A 159 -21.04 42.84 -33.50
C HIS A 159 -19.71 42.22 -33.97
N THR A 160 -19.58 41.91 -35.26
CA THR A 160 -18.34 41.41 -35.87
C THR A 160 -17.16 42.35 -35.55
N ARG A 161 -17.31 43.66 -35.73
CA ARG A 161 -16.27 44.65 -35.38
C ARG A 161 -15.93 44.64 -33.89
N ARG A 162 -16.93 44.59 -33.00
CA ARG A 162 -16.71 44.54 -31.53
C ARG A 162 -15.99 43.25 -31.12
N SER A 163 -16.34 42.11 -31.70
CA SER A 163 -15.68 40.82 -31.45
C SER A 163 -14.23 40.81 -31.95
N PHE A 164 -13.95 41.31 -33.15
CA PHE A 164 -12.57 41.42 -33.65
C PHE A 164 -11.73 42.38 -32.79
N ILE A 165 -12.27 43.55 -32.42
CA ILE A 165 -11.59 44.50 -31.53
C ILE A 165 -11.30 43.85 -30.16
N GLY A 166 -12.27 43.16 -29.57
CA GLY A 166 -12.10 42.43 -28.31
C GLY A 166 -11.04 41.34 -28.40
N ALA A 167 -11.05 40.54 -29.47
CA ALA A 167 -10.05 39.51 -29.72
C ALA A 167 -8.64 40.10 -29.94
N SER A 168 -8.51 41.21 -30.67
CA SER A 168 -7.24 41.91 -30.85
C SER A 168 -6.70 42.48 -29.53
N ILE A 169 -7.56 43.06 -28.68
CA ILE A 169 -7.17 43.54 -27.35
C ILE A 169 -6.72 42.38 -26.46
N ALA A 170 -7.46 41.26 -26.44
CA ALA A 170 -7.10 40.07 -25.67
C ALA A 170 -5.77 39.46 -26.13
N ALA A 171 -5.54 39.36 -27.45
CA ALA A 171 -4.28 38.88 -28.01
C ALA A 171 -3.10 39.81 -27.69
N ALA A 172 -3.29 41.13 -27.78
CA ALA A 172 -2.27 42.12 -27.41
C ALA A 172 -1.94 42.07 -25.92
N ALA A 173 -2.95 41.94 -25.05
CA ALA A 173 -2.76 41.78 -23.61
C ALA A 173 -2.03 40.48 -23.25
N GLY A 174 -2.43 39.35 -23.85
CA GLY A 174 -1.77 38.06 -23.67
C GLY A 174 -0.31 38.05 -24.13
N TYR A 175 -0.03 38.64 -25.30
CA TYR A 175 1.34 38.81 -25.80
C TYR A 175 2.17 39.75 -24.91
N GLY A 176 1.57 40.84 -24.42
CA GLY A 176 2.20 41.77 -23.47
C GLY A 176 2.56 41.08 -22.14
N PHE A 177 1.65 40.28 -21.59
CA PHE A 177 1.86 39.50 -20.38
C PHE A 177 2.96 38.43 -20.57
N TYR A 178 2.93 37.68 -21.68
CA TYR A 178 3.99 36.75 -22.04
C TYR A 178 5.36 37.44 -22.17
N ARG A 179 5.42 38.57 -22.89
CA ARG A 179 6.64 39.38 -23.03
C ARG A 179 7.13 39.96 -21.70
N TRP A 180 6.24 40.25 -20.76
CA TRP A 180 6.60 40.69 -19.41
C TRP A 180 7.20 39.55 -18.58
N ILE A 181 6.63 38.35 -18.61
CA ILE A 181 7.23 37.15 -17.98
C ILE A 181 8.60 36.85 -18.60
N ASP A 182 8.71 36.86 -19.93
CA ASP A 182 9.94 36.59 -20.66
C ASP A 182 11.03 37.66 -20.47
N ARG A 183 10.65 38.93 -20.28
CA ARG A 183 11.62 40.01 -19.96
C ARG A 183 11.90 40.16 -18.46
N SER A 184 11.17 39.44 -17.59
CA SER A 184 11.39 39.50 -16.16
C SER A 184 12.76 38.91 -15.77
N PRO A 185 13.40 39.43 -14.71
CA PRO A 185 14.67 38.91 -14.23
C PRO A 185 14.55 37.43 -13.82
N GLY A 186 15.62 36.67 -14.06
CA GLY A 186 15.73 35.28 -13.61
C GLY A 186 16.09 35.21 -12.12
N VAL A 187 15.45 34.28 -11.39
CA VAL A 187 15.76 33.97 -10.00
C VAL A 187 15.98 32.46 -9.89
N GLY A 188 17.23 32.06 -10.14
CA GLY A 188 17.59 30.69 -10.53
C GLY A 188 17.11 30.38 -11.96
N MET A 189 16.79 29.11 -12.24
CA MET A 189 16.36 28.61 -13.56
C MET A 189 14.95 29.08 -13.99
N GLN A 190 14.36 30.10 -13.38
CA GLN A 190 12.97 30.53 -13.60
C GLN A 190 12.83 32.06 -13.55
N ARG A 191 11.90 32.60 -14.36
CA ARG A 191 11.50 34.02 -14.35
C ARG A 191 10.84 34.39 -13.02
N PHE A 192 11.10 35.61 -12.52
CA PHE A 192 10.61 36.08 -11.22
C PHE A 192 9.09 35.85 -10.97
N PRO A 193 8.15 36.21 -11.88
CA PRO A 193 6.72 36.01 -11.63
C PRO A 193 6.33 34.54 -11.43
N LEU A 194 6.95 33.63 -12.19
CA LEU A 194 6.74 32.19 -12.07
C LEU A 194 7.33 31.66 -10.76
N ARG A 195 8.54 32.11 -10.39
CA ARG A 195 9.19 31.77 -9.12
C ARG A 195 8.32 32.18 -7.93
N ASP A 196 7.66 33.34 -7.99
CA ASP A 196 6.81 33.83 -6.92
C ASP A 196 5.48 33.04 -6.82
N ALA A 197 4.83 32.78 -7.96
CA ALA A 197 3.66 31.89 -8.00
C ALA A 197 3.96 30.50 -7.43
N PHE A 198 5.12 29.91 -7.76
CA PHE A 198 5.56 28.63 -7.18
C PHE A 198 5.84 28.73 -5.67
N ARG A 199 6.38 29.85 -5.17
CA ARG A 199 6.58 30.06 -3.72
C ARG A 199 5.24 30.14 -2.97
N THR A 200 4.27 30.86 -3.53
CA THR A 200 2.92 31.00 -2.97
C THR A 200 2.18 29.65 -2.98
N ASN A 201 2.19 28.91 -4.08
CA ASN A 201 1.62 27.57 -4.16
C ASN A 201 2.30 26.61 -3.17
N ALA A 202 3.63 26.65 -3.04
CA ALA A 202 4.37 25.86 -2.06
C ALA A 202 4.12 26.31 -0.60
N ALA A 203 3.74 27.56 -0.35
CA ALA A 203 3.34 28.03 0.97
C ALA A 203 1.94 27.52 1.35
N ILE A 204 0.97 27.59 0.43
CA ILE A 204 -0.38 27.03 0.60
C ILE A 204 -0.29 25.52 0.81
N SER A 205 0.47 24.80 -0.03
CA SER A 205 0.67 23.36 0.11
C SER A 205 1.31 22.98 1.46
N ARG A 206 2.32 23.70 1.95
CA ARG A 206 2.90 23.44 3.29
C ARG A 206 1.98 23.81 4.45
N ALA A 207 1.02 24.73 4.25
CA ALA A 207 0.01 25.05 5.26
C ALA A 207 -1.11 23.99 5.34
N VAL A 208 -1.44 23.33 4.21
CA VAL A 208 -2.49 22.29 4.13
C VAL A 208 -1.94 20.88 4.37
N SER A 209 -0.68 20.62 4.01
CA SER A 209 -0.06 19.28 3.99
C SER A 209 1.22 19.19 4.82
N GLY A 210 1.47 20.13 5.73
CA GLY A 210 2.76 20.24 6.43
C GLY A 210 3.06 19.10 7.39
N ASP A 211 4.28 18.53 7.31
CA ASP A 211 4.77 17.33 8.03
C ASP A 211 4.88 17.49 9.57
N ARG A 212 4.38 18.59 10.13
CA ARG A 212 4.30 18.90 11.57
C ARG A 212 2.87 19.00 12.10
N ALA A 213 1.87 18.85 11.24
CA ALA A 213 0.52 18.58 11.73
C ALA A 213 0.54 17.22 12.46
N LEU A 214 -0.01 17.17 13.68
CA LEU A 214 -0.26 15.89 14.35
C LEU A 214 -1.21 15.06 13.47
N ALA A 215 -0.93 13.76 13.36
CA ALA A 215 -1.80 12.85 12.63
C ALA A 215 -3.25 12.98 13.15
N PRO A 216 -4.28 13.08 12.28
CA PRO A 216 -5.64 13.33 12.73
C PRO A 216 -6.12 12.30 13.76
N THR A 217 -6.47 12.76 14.96
CA THR A 217 -6.94 11.89 16.04
C THR A 217 -8.41 11.56 15.85
N TYR A 218 -8.71 10.37 15.32
CA TYR A 218 -10.08 9.89 15.17
C TYR A 218 -10.62 9.35 16.50
N PRO A 219 -11.88 9.66 16.88
CA PRO A 219 -12.48 9.09 18.08
C PRO A 219 -12.77 7.60 17.89
N LEU A 220 -12.60 6.78 18.93
CA LEU A 220 -12.78 5.31 18.87
C LEU A 220 -14.09 4.86 18.20
N LYS A 221 -15.19 5.59 18.40
CA LYS A 221 -16.50 5.35 17.75
C LYS A 221 -16.53 5.49 16.22
N ALA A 222 -15.44 5.95 15.60
CA ALA A 222 -15.27 6.05 14.15
C ALA A 222 -14.36 4.94 13.58
N ALA A 223 -13.77 4.09 14.44
CA ALA A 223 -13.17 2.83 14.01
C ALA A 223 -14.25 1.91 13.42
N LYS A 224 -13.79 0.99 12.57
CA LYS A 224 -14.60 -0.06 11.92
C LYS A 224 -13.79 -1.35 11.96
N ASP A 225 -14.46 -2.48 11.77
CA ASP A 225 -13.77 -3.75 11.55
C ASP A 225 -12.99 -3.69 10.22
N LEU A 226 -11.75 -4.18 10.24
CA LEU A 226 -10.85 -4.15 9.08
C LEU A 226 -11.44 -4.98 7.94
N ARG A 227 -11.52 -4.43 6.72
CA ARG A 227 -12.03 -5.18 5.56
C ARG A 227 -11.24 -6.48 5.35
N VAL A 228 -11.96 -7.59 5.27
CA VAL A 228 -11.38 -8.92 5.03
C VAL A 228 -10.80 -8.97 3.61
N ASN A 229 -9.47 -8.92 3.51
CA ASN A 229 -8.74 -9.03 2.24
C ASN A 229 -8.71 -10.49 1.71
N GLY A 230 -9.87 -11.04 1.35
CA GLY A 230 -10.09 -12.40 0.84
C GLY A 230 -9.78 -13.55 1.82
N VAL A 231 -10.09 -14.77 1.38
CA VAL A 231 -10.17 -15.97 2.27
C VAL A 231 -9.27 -17.14 1.88
N PHE A 232 -8.35 -16.96 0.92
CA PHE A 232 -7.32 -17.96 0.58
C PHE A 232 -6.52 -18.38 1.82
N GLY A 233 -6.34 -19.69 2.03
CA GLY A 233 -5.75 -20.28 3.23
C GLY A 233 -6.57 -20.16 4.53
N LEU A 234 -7.78 -19.57 4.45
CA LEU A 234 -8.68 -19.33 5.59
C LEU A 234 -10.02 -20.08 5.50
N LYS A 235 -10.35 -20.70 4.36
CA LYS A 235 -11.63 -21.35 4.08
C LYS A 235 -12.09 -22.36 5.13
N LYS A 236 -11.16 -23.08 5.77
CA LYS A 236 -11.43 -23.96 6.93
C LYS A 236 -11.02 -23.29 8.23
N MET A 237 -11.80 -23.44 9.30
CA MET A 237 -11.51 -22.85 10.61
C MET A 237 -10.46 -23.68 11.36
N LEU A 238 -9.28 -23.10 11.58
CA LEU A 238 -8.16 -23.81 12.21
C LEU A 238 -8.37 -23.94 13.72
N ALA A 239 -8.19 -25.14 14.27
CA ALA A 239 -8.24 -25.39 15.71
C ALA A 239 -6.95 -24.84 16.38
N PRO A 240 -7.02 -23.80 17.25
CA PRO A 240 -5.83 -23.07 17.71
C PRO A 240 -4.76 -23.95 18.38
N GLN A 241 -5.19 -24.94 19.16
CA GLN A 241 -4.31 -25.91 19.85
C GLN A 241 -3.50 -26.80 18.89
N GLY A 242 -4.01 -27.03 17.67
CA GLY A 242 -3.38 -27.84 16.63
C GLY A 242 -2.40 -27.06 15.73
N TRP A 243 -2.33 -25.73 15.86
CA TRP A 243 -1.38 -24.92 15.09
C TRP A 243 0.06 -25.09 15.61
N ARG A 244 1.00 -25.26 14.69
CA ARG A 244 2.44 -25.05 14.89
C ARG A 244 2.95 -24.20 13.74
N LEU A 245 3.97 -23.39 13.98
CA LEU A 245 4.76 -22.82 12.91
C LEU A 245 5.86 -23.82 12.55
N GLN A 246 5.83 -24.32 11.33
CA GLN A 246 6.94 -25.03 10.71
C GLN A 246 8.02 -23.99 10.38
N LEU A 247 9.24 -24.14 10.93
CA LEU A 247 10.39 -23.32 10.57
C LEU A 247 11.49 -24.18 9.97
N VAL A 248 11.91 -23.85 8.74
CA VAL A 248 12.91 -24.60 7.97
C VAL A 248 14.09 -23.70 7.58
N GLY A 249 15.29 -24.29 7.54
CA GLY A 249 16.53 -23.59 7.20
C GLY A 249 17.11 -22.74 8.35
N MET A 250 16.74 -23.01 9.60
CA MET A 250 17.31 -22.35 10.79
C MET A 250 18.69 -22.94 11.15
N GLN A 251 19.63 -22.09 11.56
CA GLN A 251 20.98 -22.48 12.00
C GLN A 251 20.92 -23.35 13.25
N ASP A 252 21.72 -24.42 13.30
CA ASP A 252 21.85 -25.33 14.46
C ASP A 252 20.52 -25.92 14.96
N ALA A 253 19.49 -25.97 14.10
CA ALA A 253 18.13 -26.40 14.44
C ALA A 253 18.04 -27.75 15.17
N ALA A 254 18.95 -28.69 14.87
CA ALA A 254 19.01 -30.00 15.52
C ALA A 254 19.31 -29.96 17.03
N ALA A 255 19.84 -28.85 17.55
CA ALA A 255 20.06 -28.63 18.98
C ALA A 255 18.86 -27.97 19.69
N HIS A 256 17.84 -27.49 18.96
CA HIS A 256 16.73 -26.74 19.53
C HIS A 256 15.61 -27.65 20.09
N PRO A 257 15.03 -27.38 21.28
CA PRO A 257 14.03 -28.25 21.90
C PRO A 257 12.72 -28.50 21.13
N ARG A 258 12.46 -27.76 20.04
CA ARG A 258 11.30 -27.96 19.13
C ARG A 258 11.67 -28.66 17.82
N PHE A 259 12.87 -29.24 17.71
CA PHE A 259 13.33 -29.91 16.49
C PHE A 259 12.51 -31.17 16.16
N THR A 260 12.31 -31.40 14.87
CA THR A 260 11.81 -32.65 14.31
C THR A 260 12.59 -33.02 13.05
N THR A 261 12.76 -34.32 12.82
CA THR A 261 13.29 -34.85 11.56
C THR A 261 12.35 -34.65 10.38
N ASP A 262 11.07 -34.39 10.63
CA ASP A 262 10.07 -34.06 9.61
C ASP A 262 9.06 -33.05 10.17
N VAL A 263 9.02 -31.83 9.61
CA VAL A 263 7.97 -30.83 9.91
C VAL A 263 6.71 -31.04 9.07
N THR A 264 6.84 -31.68 7.90
CA THR A 264 5.74 -31.89 6.94
C THR A 264 4.77 -32.99 7.38
N ALA A 265 5.21 -33.87 8.28
CA ALA A 265 4.37 -34.84 8.99
C ALA A 265 3.45 -34.20 10.06
N TRP A 266 3.51 -32.88 10.30
CA TRP A 266 2.57 -32.21 11.21
C TRP A 266 1.23 -31.92 10.51
N GLU A 267 0.21 -32.70 10.87
CA GLU A 267 -1.16 -32.50 10.39
C GLU A 267 -1.89 -31.39 11.18
N TYR A 268 -2.36 -30.37 10.46
CA TYR A 268 -3.15 -29.28 11.04
C TYR A 268 -4.60 -29.70 11.29
N GLN A 269 -5.08 -29.45 12.50
CA GLN A 269 -6.45 -29.74 12.90
C GLN A 269 -7.39 -28.56 12.59
N TYR A 270 -8.58 -28.87 12.09
CA TYR A 270 -9.62 -27.90 11.78
C TYR A 270 -10.90 -28.24 12.57
N VAL A 271 -11.66 -27.21 12.92
CA VAL A 271 -12.97 -27.36 13.56
C VAL A 271 -13.97 -27.86 12.52
N ALA A 272 -14.81 -28.83 12.89
CA ALA A 272 -15.85 -29.36 12.01
C ALA A 272 -16.88 -28.28 11.62
N GLU A 273 -17.49 -28.41 10.45
CA GLU A 273 -18.34 -27.39 9.80
C GLU A 273 -19.73 -27.19 10.46
N ALA A 274 -19.87 -27.57 11.74
CA ALA A 274 -21.05 -27.31 12.56
C ALA A 274 -21.09 -25.82 12.96
N SER A 275 -21.74 -25.02 12.11
CA SER A 275 -21.82 -23.56 12.13
C SER A 275 -20.49 -22.83 11.90
N HIS A 276 -20.38 -22.16 10.76
CA HIS A 276 -20.60 -20.71 10.73
C HIS A 276 -20.99 -20.26 9.30
N GLU A 277 -21.70 -19.14 9.21
CA GLU A 277 -22.20 -18.59 7.95
C GLU A 277 -21.08 -17.97 7.09
N ASP A 278 -21.39 -17.70 5.82
CA ASP A 278 -20.56 -17.00 4.83
C ASP A 278 -20.42 -15.49 5.13
N GLN A 279 -19.99 -15.16 6.36
CA GLN A 279 -19.75 -13.79 6.81
C GLN A 279 -18.41 -13.23 6.31
N GLY A 280 -17.52 -14.10 5.83
CA GLY A 280 -16.23 -13.75 5.24
C GLY A 280 -16.33 -13.43 3.75
N HIS A 281 -17.34 -12.66 3.33
CA HIS A 281 -17.65 -12.33 1.93
C HIS A 281 -16.37 -11.92 1.16
N ASP A 282 -15.93 -12.74 0.20
CA ASP A 282 -14.67 -12.48 -0.50
C ASP A 282 -14.83 -11.36 -1.53
N THR A 283 -14.51 -10.15 -1.09
CA THR A 283 -14.59 -8.92 -1.91
C THR A 283 -13.64 -8.89 -3.13
N LYS A 284 -12.89 -9.96 -3.40
CA LYS A 284 -12.16 -10.20 -4.67
C LYS A 284 -13.02 -10.77 -5.79
N VAL A 285 -14.23 -11.24 -5.46
CA VAL A 285 -15.22 -11.72 -6.43
C VAL A 285 -16.47 -10.85 -6.35
N ASP A 286 -17.19 -10.69 -7.45
CA ASP A 286 -18.46 -9.94 -7.49
C ASP A 286 -19.44 -10.54 -6.45
N PRO A 287 -20.03 -9.74 -5.53
CA PRO A 287 -21.00 -10.22 -4.55
C PRO A 287 -22.28 -10.81 -5.16
N ASN A 288 -22.52 -10.60 -6.46
CA ASN A 288 -23.63 -11.20 -7.21
C ASN A 288 -23.26 -12.53 -7.89
N ALA A 289 -21.97 -12.92 -7.91
CA ALA A 289 -21.51 -14.13 -8.59
C ALA A 289 -21.89 -15.40 -7.82
N ARG A 290 -22.97 -16.05 -8.27
CA ARG A 290 -23.55 -17.27 -7.67
C ARG A 290 -22.52 -18.37 -7.46
N THR A 291 -22.43 -18.89 -6.24
CA THR A 291 -21.47 -19.94 -5.85
C THR A 291 -21.64 -21.24 -6.65
N ALA A 292 -22.85 -21.53 -7.12
CA ALA A 292 -23.16 -22.71 -7.95
C ALA A 292 -22.46 -22.70 -9.33
N GLU A 293 -22.04 -21.54 -9.84
CA GLU A 293 -21.32 -21.42 -11.12
C GLU A 293 -19.78 -21.50 -10.93
N LYS A 294 -19.31 -21.68 -9.68
CA LYS A 294 -17.88 -21.75 -9.31
C LYS A 294 -17.39 -23.18 -9.02
N MET A 295 -18.22 -24.20 -9.25
CA MET A 295 -17.84 -25.60 -9.06
C MET A 295 -17.30 -26.20 -10.37
N ALA A 296 -16.15 -26.87 -10.30
CA ALA A 296 -15.67 -27.70 -11.40
C ALA A 296 -16.71 -28.81 -11.72
N PRO A 297 -16.80 -29.29 -12.97
CA PRO A 297 -17.76 -30.34 -13.33
C PRO A 297 -17.68 -31.57 -12.41
N GLU A 298 -18.82 -32.21 -12.13
CA GLU A 298 -18.88 -33.43 -11.29
C GLU A 298 -17.80 -34.48 -11.58
N PRO A 299 -17.45 -34.84 -12.84
CA PRO A 299 -16.35 -35.78 -13.09
C PRO A 299 -14.97 -35.26 -12.65
N MET A 300 -14.72 -33.94 -12.67
CA MET A 300 -13.48 -33.35 -12.14
C MET A 300 -13.49 -33.32 -10.61
N LEU A 301 -14.63 -33.05 -9.97
CA LEU A 301 -14.77 -33.18 -8.52
C LEU A 301 -14.57 -34.64 -8.07
N GLY A 302 -15.10 -35.60 -8.81
CA GLY A 302 -14.87 -37.04 -8.60
C GLY A 302 -13.41 -37.43 -8.76
N GLN A 303 -12.70 -36.90 -9.78
CA GLN A 303 -11.26 -37.11 -9.96
C GLN A 303 -10.42 -36.45 -8.85
N ALA A 304 -10.74 -35.21 -8.45
CA ALA A 304 -10.07 -34.52 -7.36
C ALA A 304 -10.24 -35.27 -6.03
N LYS A 305 -11.45 -35.75 -5.74
CA LYS A 305 -11.73 -36.57 -4.55
C LYS A 305 -11.04 -37.94 -4.61
N ALA A 306 -11.01 -38.59 -5.78
CA ALA A 306 -10.26 -39.84 -5.95
C ALA A 306 -8.73 -39.63 -5.82
N ALA A 307 -8.20 -38.45 -6.16
CA ALA A 307 -6.81 -38.08 -5.89
C ALA A 307 -6.56 -37.83 -4.38
N GLU A 308 -7.47 -37.12 -3.72
CA GLU A 308 -7.46 -36.88 -2.26
C GLU A 308 -7.56 -38.19 -1.46
N GLU A 309 -8.28 -39.20 -1.98
CA GLU A 309 -8.41 -40.54 -1.37
C GLU A 309 -7.26 -41.52 -1.73
N SER A 310 -6.45 -41.24 -2.76
CA SER A 310 -5.39 -42.17 -3.22
C SER A 310 -3.95 -41.76 -2.89
N ILE A 311 -3.69 -40.49 -2.53
CA ILE A 311 -2.36 -40.02 -2.12
C ILE A 311 -2.22 -40.10 -0.60
N GLY A 312 -1.70 -41.22 -0.11
CA GLY A 312 -1.56 -41.46 1.33
C GLY A 312 -0.67 -40.45 2.07
N ARG A 313 -1.23 -39.82 3.12
CA ARG A 313 -0.55 -39.00 4.16
C ARG A 313 -0.09 -37.59 3.78
N ARG A 314 -0.71 -36.92 2.81
CA ARG A 314 -0.63 -35.45 2.70
C ARG A 314 -1.98 -34.88 2.30
N MET A 315 -2.46 -33.84 2.98
CA MET A 315 -3.60 -33.08 2.46
C MET A 315 -3.23 -32.49 1.08
N PRO A 316 -4.14 -32.49 0.09
CA PRO A 316 -3.93 -31.81 -1.18
C PRO A 316 -3.76 -30.30 -0.93
N ARG A 317 -2.69 -29.74 -1.48
CA ARG A 317 -2.30 -28.32 -1.39
C ARG A 317 -2.55 -27.63 -2.73
N GLY A 318 -2.65 -26.31 -2.73
CA GLY A 318 -2.76 -25.54 -3.98
C GLY A 318 -4.01 -25.85 -4.78
N ARG A 319 -5.16 -25.98 -4.10
CA ARG A 319 -6.48 -26.26 -4.69
C ARG A 319 -7.13 -25.04 -5.35
N GLU A 320 -6.46 -23.90 -5.23
CA GLU A 320 -6.86 -22.59 -5.74
C GLU A 320 -6.26 -22.31 -7.13
N GLU A 321 -6.66 -21.21 -7.75
CA GLU A 321 -6.33 -20.85 -9.15
C GLU A 321 -4.82 -20.82 -9.46
N ALA A 322 -3.96 -20.51 -8.48
CA ALA A 322 -2.51 -20.44 -8.65
C ALA A 322 -1.79 -21.82 -8.57
N GLY A 323 -2.48 -22.90 -8.18
CA GLY A 323 -1.89 -24.22 -7.97
C GLY A 323 -0.92 -24.31 -6.77
N GLU A 324 -0.33 -25.48 -6.55
CA GLU A 324 0.68 -25.70 -5.49
C GLU A 324 1.95 -24.88 -5.77
N SER A 325 2.62 -24.43 -4.70
CA SER A 325 3.85 -23.65 -4.79
C SER A 325 5.04 -24.53 -5.20
N SER A 326 5.89 -24.02 -6.09
CA SER A 326 7.17 -24.67 -6.42
C SER A 326 8.21 -24.57 -5.29
N SER A 327 7.91 -23.77 -4.27
CA SER A 327 8.70 -23.58 -3.04
C SER A 327 8.18 -24.38 -1.85
N THR A 328 7.04 -25.09 -2.00
CA THR A 328 6.47 -25.96 -0.97
C THR A 328 7.48 -27.02 -0.52
N LEU A 329 7.52 -27.31 0.78
CA LEU A 329 8.46 -28.30 1.34
C LEU A 329 8.28 -29.70 0.76
N MET A 330 9.38 -30.41 0.57
CA MET A 330 9.37 -31.85 0.25
C MET A 330 9.03 -32.67 1.51
N PRO A 331 8.33 -33.82 1.38
CA PRO A 331 8.13 -34.75 2.49
C PRO A 331 9.45 -35.17 3.16
N GLY A 332 9.48 -35.29 4.49
CA GLY A 332 10.70 -35.61 5.23
C GLY A 332 11.67 -34.43 5.45
N THR A 333 11.23 -33.19 5.23
CA THR A 333 12.05 -31.98 5.51
C THR A 333 12.14 -31.75 7.02
N SER A 334 13.36 -31.71 7.57
CA SER A 334 13.61 -31.42 8.99
C SER A 334 13.55 -29.93 9.31
N GLY A 335 13.28 -29.59 10.58
CA GLY A 335 13.10 -28.21 11.02
C GLY A 335 12.53 -28.12 12.44
N LEU A 336 11.92 -26.99 12.78
CA LEU A 336 11.27 -26.77 14.07
C LEU A 336 9.74 -26.76 13.94
N LEU A 337 9.06 -27.23 14.99
CA LEU A 337 7.62 -27.05 15.19
C LEU A 337 7.37 -26.11 16.37
N LEU A 338 7.41 -24.80 16.10
CA LEU A 338 7.23 -23.77 17.11
C LEU A 338 5.75 -23.63 17.52
N THR A 339 5.50 -23.35 18.79
CA THR A 339 4.16 -23.10 19.35
C THR A 339 3.90 -21.60 19.49
N MET A 340 2.63 -21.20 19.68
CA MET A 340 2.32 -19.80 20.00
C MET A 340 2.99 -19.33 21.30
N GLU A 341 3.20 -20.24 22.26
CA GLU A 341 3.95 -19.96 23.49
C GLU A 341 5.42 -19.59 23.20
N ASP A 342 6.03 -20.15 22.15
CA ASP A 342 7.41 -19.82 21.78
C ASP A 342 7.50 -18.48 21.05
N ILE A 343 6.50 -18.15 20.22
CA ILE A 343 6.39 -16.83 19.59
C ILE A 343 6.15 -15.73 20.64
N LEU A 344 5.24 -15.96 21.59
CA LEU A 344 4.86 -14.99 22.62
C LEU A 344 5.91 -14.77 23.72
N LYS A 345 7.02 -15.54 23.72
CA LYS A 345 8.22 -15.27 24.55
C LYS A 345 9.12 -14.18 23.97
N LEU A 346 8.98 -13.88 22.67
CA LEU A 346 9.77 -12.84 22.01
C LEU A 346 9.19 -11.44 22.32
N PRO A 347 9.98 -10.35 22.17
CA PRO A 347 9.52 -9.00 22.49
C PRO A 347 8.23 -8.61 21.76
N ARG A 348 7.21 -8.20 22.52
CA ARG A 348 5.95 -7.67 21.99
C ARG A 348 6.11 -6.19 21.62
N HIS A 349 5.88 -5.89 20.36
CA HIS A 349 5.87 -4.54 19.79
C HIS A 349 4.49 -4.18 19.27
N GLU A 350 4.18 -2.88 19.31
CA GLU A 350 2.96 -2.31 18.73
C GLU A 350 3.29 -1.35 17.59
N LEU A 351 2.39 -1.26 16.61
CA LEU A 351 2.56 -0.38 15.46
C LEU A 351 1.19 0.07 14.93
N VAL A 352 1.00 1.38 14.79
CA VAL A 352 -0.18 1.95 14.10
C VAL A 352 0.24 2.37 12.70
N THR A 353 -0.33 1.73 11.67
CA THR A 353 0.04 1.93 10.27
C THR A 353 -1.17 1.93 9.35
N GLN A 354 -1.01 2.55 8.18
CA GLN A 354 -1.98 2.43 7.09
C GLN A 354 -1.75 1.11 6.33
N PHE A 355 -2.65 0.15 6.49
CA PHE A 355 -2.74 -1.01 5.61
C PHE A 355 -3.28 -0.54 4.24
N LYS A 356 -2.60 -0.90 3.14
CA LYS A 356 -3.00 -0.54 1.77
C LYS A 356 -3.24 -1.80 0.93
N CYS A 357 -4.41 -1.91 0.31
CA CYS A 357 -4.69 -2.94 -0.67
C CYS A 357 -4.35 -2.46 -2.09
N ILE A 358 -4.00 -3.40 -2.97
CA ILE A 358 -3.86 -3.16 -4.41
C ILE A 358 -5.21 -2.81 -5.08
N GLU A 359 -6.33 -3.21 -4.47
CA GLU A 359 -7.72 -2.88 -4.83
C GLU A 359 -8.11 -1.41 -4.55
N GLY A 360 -7.14 -0.51 -4.33
CA GLY A 360 -7.37 0.94 -4.18
C GLY A 360 -7.92 1.41 -2.82
N TRP A 361 -8.15 0.52 -1.85
CA TRP A 361 -8.59 0.88 -0.49
C TRP A 361 -7.46 0.79 0.54
N SER A 362 -7.62 1.52 1.65
CA SER A 362 -6.67 1.53 2.76
C SER A 362 -7.34 1.87 4.08
N GLU A 363 -6.80 1.36 5.19
CA GLU A 363 -7.32 1.55 6.54
C GLU A 363 -6.18 1.76 7.54
N ILE A 364 -6.39 2.56 8.59
CA ILE A 364 -5.42 2.72 9.67
C ILE A 364 -5.71 1.65 10.72
N VAL A 365 -4.70 0.82 11.03
CA VAL A 365 -4.84 -0.34 11.91
C VAL A 365 -3.76 -0.29 12.99
N HIS A 366 -4.15 -0.58 14.23
CA HIS A 366 -3.25 -0.87 15.34
C HIS A 366 -2.93 -2.37 15.36
N TRP A 367 -1.65 -2.71 15.20
CA TRP A 367 -1.15 -4.08 15.23
C TRP A 367 -0.30 -4.29 16.48
N ALA A 368 -0.32 -5.50 17.03
CA ALA A 368 0.71 -5.94 17.97
C ALA A 368 1.15 -7.40 17.73
N GLY A 369 2.39 -7.69 18.12
CA GLY A 369 3.04 -8.98 17.91
C GLY A 369 4.56 -8.85 18.02
N VAL A 370 5.29 -9.72 17.33
CA VAL A 370 6.76 -9.76 17.39
C VAL A 370 7.35 -9.07 16.15
N ARG A 371 8.47 -8.35 16.26
CA ARG A 371 9.18 -7.86 15.06
C ARG A 371 9.79 -9.05 14.31
N MET A 372 9.63 -9.08 12.99
CA MET A 372 10.22 -10.14 12.16
C MET A 372 11.75 -10.13 12.24
N ALA A 373 12.38 -8.97 12.46
CA ALA A 373 13.81 -8.87 12.79
C ALA A 373 14.18 -9.68 14.05
N ASP A 374 13.47 -9.47 15.16
CA ASP A 374 13.70 -10.15 16.45
C ASP A 374 13.43 -11.66 16.35
N PHE A 375 12.44 -12.06 15.52
CA PHE A 375 12.20 -13.48 15.21
C PHE A 375 13.38 -14.09 14.45
N ILE A 376 13.95 -13.39 13.46
CA ILE A 376 15.14 -13.86 12.73
C ILE A 376 16.39 -13.83 13.63
N GLU A 377 16.47 -12.95 14.63
CA GLU A 377 17.56 -12.94 15.62
C GLU A 377 17.46 -14.15 16.59
N ALA A 378 16.26 -14.47 17.06
CA ALA A 378 16.01 -15.65 17.89
C ALA A 378 16.10 -16.98 17.12
N TYR A 379 15.80 -16.97 15.82
CA TYR A 379 15.82 -18.13 14.94
C TYR A 379 16.61 -17.83 13.65
N PRO A 380 17.95 -17.68 13.75
CA PRO A 380 18.80 -17.24 12.64
C PRO A 380 18.83 -18.25 11.48
N PRO A 381 19.00 -17.79 10.23
CA PRO A 381 19.06 -18.68 9.08
C PRO A 381 20.40 -19.42 9.01
N ALA A 382 20.37 -20.69 8.61
CA ALA A 382 21.55 -21.47 8.29
C ALA A 382 22.23 -20.93 7.03
N LEU A 383 23.57 -20.91 7.02
CA LEU A 383 24.34 -20.45 5.86
C LEU A 383 24.25 -21.44 4.70
N ILE A 384 23.95 -20.93 3.51
CA ILE A 384 23.97 -21.66 2.24
C ILE A 384 25.18 -21.17 1.44
N ASP A 385 26.06 -22.08 1.02
CA ASP A 385 27.34 -21.78 0.35
C ASP A 385 28.21 -20.74 1.11
N GLY A 386 28.15 -20.76 2.44
CA GLY A 386 28.87 -19.85 3.33
C GLY A 386 28.29 -18.43 3.42
N LYS A 387 27.03 -18.23 3.00
CA LYS A 387 26.34 -16.92 3.01
C LYS A 387 24.93 -17.06 3.57
N GLU A 388 24.33 -15.97 4.05
CA GLU A 388 22.91 -15.98 4.39
C GLU A 388 22.03 -16.30 3.15
N PRO A 389 20.92 -17.03 3.33
CA PRO A 389 19.92 -17.21 2.29
C PRO A 389 19.28 -15.86 1.93
N LYS A 390 19.02 -15.65 0.64
CA LYS A 390 18.53 -14.37 0.12
C LYS A 390 17.05 -14.12 0.41
N TYR A 391 16.28 -15.17 0.66
CA TYR A 391 14.82 -15.10 0.68
C TYR A 391 14.20 -15.83 1.87
N VAL A 392 13.01 -15.35 2.25
CA VAL A 392 12.06 -16.03 3.12
C VAL A 392 10.86 -16.45 2.29
N TYR A 393 10.46 -17.71 2.40
CA TYR A 393 9.20 -18.23 1.87
C TYR A 393 8.20 -18.43 3.01
N MET A 394 6.93 -18.07 2.78
CA MET A 394 5.84 -18.28 3.75
C MET A 394 4.61 -18.89 3.07
N GLU A 395 3.96 -19.82 3.77
CA GLU A 395 2.83 -20.60 3.26
C GLU A 395 1.80 -20.88 4.37
N THR A 396 0.52 -21.01 4.00
CA THR A 396 -0.57 -21.35 4.93
C THR A 396 -0.58 -22.85 5.29
N PRO A 397 -1.20 -23.25 6.41
CA PRO A 397 -1.35 -24.64 6.83
C PRO A 397 -1.79 -25.63 5.73
N ASP A 398 -2.77 -25.21 4.92
CA ASP A 398 -3.32 -25.96 3.79
C ASP A 398 -2.49 -25.86 2.50
N GLY A 399 -1.62 -24.86 2.36
CA GLY A 399 -0.86 -24.59 1.14
C GLY A 399 -1.67 -23.93 0.03
N ASP A 400 -2.86 -23.44 0.35
CA ASP A 400 -3.73 -22.75 -0.60
C ASP A 400 -3.37 -21.24 -0.74
N TYR A 401 -2.45 -20.71 0.08
CA TYR A 401 -1.87 -19.38 -0.10
C TYR A 401 -0.39 -19.30 0.32
N TYR A 402 0.41 -18.58 -0.47
CA TYR A 402 1.86 -18.50 -0.28
C TYR A 402 2.50 -17.25 -0.91
N THR A 403 3.64 -16.86 -0.34
CA THR A 403 4.35 -15.60 -0.63
C THR A 403 5.84 -15.69 -0.32
N GLY A 404 6.70 -15.19 -1.21
CA GLY A 404 8.14 -15.02 -1.02
C GLY A 404 8.56 -13.58 -0.72
N TYR A 405 9.70 -13.41 -0.06
CA TYR A 405 10.25 -12.12 0.37
C TYR A 405 11.77 -12.12 0.29
N ASP A 406 12.39 -10.97 0.03
CA ASP A 406 13.82 -10.77 0.27
C ASP A 406 14.09 -10.73 1.79
N LEU A 407 15.11 -11.44 2.28
CA LEU A 407 15.39 -11.58 3.72
C LEU A 407 15.63 -10.21 4.40
N ASP A 408 16.32 -9.30 3.72
CA ASP A 408 16.58 -7.94 4.21
C ASP A 408 15.29 -7.15 4.46
N VAL A 409 14.23 -7.40 3.69
CA VAL A 409 12.93 -6.75 3.86
C VAL A 409 12.13 -7.38 5.01
N CYS A 410 12.32 -8.67 5.28
CA CYS A 410 11.84 -9.29 6.51
C CYS A 410 12.55 -8.73 7.76
N ARG A 411 13.82 -8.30 7.66
CA ARG A 411 14.56 -7.60 8.73
C ARG A 411 14.15 -6.12 8.93
N HIS A 412 13.26 -5.56 8.11
CA HIS A 412 12.84 -4.16 8.23
C HIS A 412 12.14 -3.87 9.58
N PRO A 413 12.46 -2.79 10.33
CA PRO A 413 11.97 -2.58 11.69
C PRO A 413 10.44 -2.47 11.89
N GLN A 414 9.69 -2.20 10.82
CA GLN A 414 8.23 -2.13 10.83
C GLN A 414 7.53 -3.43 10.36
N THR A 415 8.30 -4.48 10.04
CA THR A 415 7.74 -5.80 9.68
C THR A 415 7.43 -6.58 10.95
N LEU A 416 6.17 -6.98 11.14
CA LEU A 416 5.69 -7.70 12.33
C LEU A 416 5.12 -9.08 11.97
N LEU A 417 5.45 -10.08 12.78
CA LEU A 417 4.65 -11.29 12.97
C LEU A 417 3.57 -10.96 14.01
N VAL A 418 2.38 -10.62 13.50
CA VAL A 418 1.27 -10.06 14.28
C VAL A 418 0.45 -11.18 14.92
N THR A 419 0.07 -10.96 16.17
CA THR A 419 -0.79 -11.83 17.00
C THR A 419 -2.09 -11.12 17.43
N GLU A 420 -2.10 -9.79 17.40
CA GLU A 420 -3.19 -8.93 17.87
C GLU A 420 -3.49 -7.80 16.88
N MET A 421 -4.75 -7.36 16.84
CA MET A 421 -5.24 -6.27 16.02
C MET A 421 -6.26 -5.44 16.82
N MET A 422 -6.16 -4.12 16.79
CA MET A 422 -7.03 -3.18 17.52
C MET A 422 -7.13 -3.49 19.04
N GLY A 423 -6.04 -3.95 19.66
CA GLY A 423 -5.98 -4.29 21.08
C GLY A 423 -6.62 -5.64 21.46
N ALA A 424 -7.01 -6.47 20.50
CA ALA A 424 -7.56 -7.81 20.72
C ALA A 424 -6.79 -8.88 19.94
N PRO A 425 -6.83 -10.17 20.33
CA PRO A 425 -6.27 -11.26 19.53
C PRO A 425 -6.85 -11.31 18.11
N LEU A 426 -6.06 -11.76 17.13
CA LEU A 426 -6.53 -11.89 15.75
C LEU A 426 -7.79 -12.76 15.62
N THR A 427 -8.71 -12.35 14.73
CA THR A 427 -9.81 -13.20 14.26
C THR A 427 -9.32 -14.17 13.19
N GLN A 428 -10.04 -15.28 12.99
CA GLN A 428 -9.72 -16.27 11.94
C GLN A 428 -9.64 -15.61 10.55
N PHE A 429 -10.62 -14.75 10.20
CA PHE A 429 -10.66 -14.03 8.91
C PHE A 429 -9.53 -12.99 8.72
N HIS A 430 -8.89 -12.56 9.80
CA HIS A 430 -7.72 -11.68 9.77
C HIS A 430 -6.39 -12.42 9.83
N GLY A 431 -6.41 -13.75 9.98
CA GLY A 431 -5.21 -14.60 9.90
C GLY A 431 -4.72 -15.15 11.23
N ALA A 432 -5.60 -15.37 12.20
CA ALA A 432 -5.25 -16.08 13.44
C ALA A 432 -4.64 -17.48 13.18
N PRO A 433 -3.68 -17.93 14.02
CA PRO A 433 -3.17 -17.25 15.21
C PRO A 433 -1.99 -16.28 14.94
N LEU A 434 -1.39 -16.34 13.74
CA LEU A 434 -0.20 -15.57 13.37
C LEU A 434 -0.29 -15.11 11.91
N ARG A 435 -0.09 -13.81 11.66
CA ARG A 435 -0.01 -13.23 10.30
C ARG A 435 1.25 -12.41 10.11
N LEU A 436 1.58 -12.06 8.87
CA LEU A 436 2.52 -11.00 8.56
C LEU A 436 1.79 -9.65 8.48
N HIS A 437 2.44 -8.60 8.99
CA HIS A 437 2.23 -7.22 8.59
C HIS A 437 3.56 -6.64 8.10
N MET A 438 3.54 -5.97 6.95
CA MET A 438 4.73 -5.40 6.30
C MET A 438 4.30 -4.13 5.56
N PRO A 439 4.37 -2.94 6.18
CA PRO A 439 3.77 -1.71 5.64
C PRO A 439 4.47 -1.16 4.40
N THR A 440 5.66 -1.69 4.07
CA THR A 440 6.41 -1.45 2.82
C THR A 440 5.90 -2.29 1.64
N LYS A 441 4.81 -3.07 1.82
CA LYS A 441 4.19 -3.90 0.77
C LYS A 441 2.68 -3.77 0.73
N TYR A 442 2.09 -3.93 -0.46
CA TYR A 442 0.64 -4.10 -0.61
C TYR A 442 0.11 -5.33 0.16
N GLY A 443 -1.15 -5.23 0.61
CA GLY A 443 -1.80 -6.19 1.48
C GLY A 443 -1.82 -7.66 1.02
N TYR A 444 -1.64 -7.96 -0.27
CA TYR A 444 -1.54 -9.34 -0.75
C TYR A 444 -0.22 -10.03 -0.38
N LYS A 445 0.87 -9.26 -0.19
CA LYS A 445 2.13 -9.74 0.41
C LYS A 445 2.09 -9.74 1.94
N GLN A 446 0.94 -9.55 2.59
CA GLN A 446 0.82 -9.57 4.05
C GLN A 446 0.05 -10.83 4.49
N ILE A 447 0.68 -11.99 4.25
CA ILE A 447 0.11 -13.33 4.43
C ILE A 447 -0.60 -13.52 5.78
N LYS A 448 -1.78 -14.14 5.73
CA LYS A 448 -2.65 -14.46 6.87
C LYS A 448 -2.41 -15.91 7.29
N ARG A 449 -2.54 -16.24 8.58
CA ARG A 449 -2.43 -17.62 9.12
C ARG A 449 -1.20 -18.34 8.57
N ILE A 450 -0.02 -17.86 8.95
CA ILE A 450 1.25 -18.49 8.58
C ILE A 450 1.32 -19.89 9.20
N GLY A 451 1.56 -20.92 8.38
CA GLY A 451 1.88 -22.27 8.84
C GLY A 451 3.36 -22.62 8.66
N LEU A 452 4.01 -22.01 7.66
CA LEU A 452 5.41 -22.23 7.31
C LEU A 452 6.17 -20.90 7.19
N ILE A 453 7.38 -20.88 7.72
CA ILE A 453 8.46 -19.97 7.33
C ILE A 453 9.66 -20.83 6.90
N SER A 454 10.25 -20.54 5.74
CA SER A 454 11.42 -21.28 5.22
C SER A 454 12.47 -20.31 4.68
N TYR A 455 13.71 -20.44 5.13
CA TYR A 455 14.83 -19.66 4.64
C TYR A 455 15.47 -20.33 3.41
N THR A 456 15.65 -19.59 2.30
CA THR A 456 16.12 -20.18 1.03
C THR A 456 16.94 -19.21 0.15
N ASN A 457 17.85 -19.78 -0.65
CA ASN A 457 18.66 -19.06 -1.65
C ASN A 457 17.99 -19.06 -3.06
N ALA A 458 17.03 -19.96 -3.29
CA ALA A 458 16.19 -19.95 -4.49
C ALA A 458 15.08 -18.91 -4.30
N LYS A 459 14.77 -18.12 -5.35
CA LYS A 459 13.71 -17.11 -5.28
C LYS A 459 12.33 -17.81 -5.21
N PRO A 460 11.54 -17.62 -4.14
CA PRO A 460 10.26 -18.30 -4.02
C PRO A 460 9.21 -17.74 -4.97
N ASP A 461 8.26 -18.58 -5.35
CA ASP A 461 7.04 -18.19 -6.04
C ASP A 461 5.97 -17.61 -5.09
N ASP A 462 5.03 -16.88 -5.68
CA ASP A 462 3.99 -16.11 -5.01
C ASP A 462 2.65 -16.40 -5.67
N TYR A 463 1.60 -16.56 -4.86
CA TYR A 463 0.24 -16.85 -5.32
C TYR A 463 -0.20 -15.90 -6.45
N TRP A 464 -0.15 -14.59 -6.20
CA TRP A 464 -0.59 -13.59 -7.16
C TRP A 464 0.41 -13.37 -8.31
N THR A 465 1.69 -13.67 -8.11
CA THR A 465 2.68 -13.55 -9.20
C THR A 465 2.49 -14.61 -10.27
N LYS A 466 2.04 -15.82 -9.91
CA LYS A 466 1.57 -16.80 -10.92
C LYS A 466 0.36 -16.29 -11.71
N LEU A 467 -0.47 -15.46 -11.10
CA LEU A 467 -1.62 -14.79 -11.71
C LEU A 467 -1.26 -13.42 -12.34
N GLY A 468 0.03 -13.14 -12.56
CA GLY A 468 0.51 -11.97 -13.31
C GLY A 468 0.80 -10.70 -12.51
N TYR A 469 0.68 -10.71 -11.18
CA TYR A 469 1.00 -9.56 -10.33
C TYR A 469 2.52 -9.42 -10.11
N ASP A 470 3.00 -8.21 -9.83
CA ASP A 470 4.39 -7.99 -9.44
C ASP A 470 4.76 -8.80 -8.17
N TRP A 471 5.99 -9.32 -8.15
CA TRP A 471 6.54 -10.06 -7.03
C TRP A 471 6.99 -9.13 -5.89
N TYR A 472 7.52 -7.95 -6.22
CA TYR A 472 8.09 -7.04 -5.22
C TYR A 472 7.00 -6.28 -4.45
N ALA A 473 5.95 -5.82 -5.12
CA ALA A 473 4.75 -5.18 -4.58
C ALA A 473 5.03 -4.06 -3.55
N GLY A 474 6.06 -3.25 -3.81
CA GLY A 474 6.47 -2.14 -2.94
C GLY A 474 5.47 -0.99 -2.85
N LEU A 475 5.62 -0.17 -1.82
CA LEU A 475 4.82 1.03 -1.49
C LEU A 475 5.69 2.26 -1.26
#